data_AF-A0A4Q3WRQ1-F1
#
_entry.id   AF-A0A4Q3WRQ1-F1
#
_cell.length_a   1.000
_cell.length_b   1.000
_cell.length_c   1.000
_cell.angle_alpha   90.00
_cell.angle_beta   90.00
_cell.angle_gamma   90.00
#
_symmetry.space_group_name_H-M   'P 1'
#
loop_
_entity.id
_entity.type
_entity.pdbx_description
1 polymer ?
#
loop_
_entity_poly.entity_id
_entity_poly.type
_entity_poly.pdbx_seq_one_letter_code
_entity_poly.pdbx_strand_id
1 'polypeptide(L)'
;MTFEFWCAIAGLLFLGMALIPNRLDKWPLTTAIIYLGVGLLLGPMVWNKLRFSPLQHGELLEHLAEVAVIISLFSAGLKLRLPLSDRRWLVPLRLAFISMAVTVGLVTLVGVYLLKLP
;
A
#
# COMPACT_ATOMS: atom_id res chain seq x y z
N MET A 1 -2.07 10.97 -24.05
CA MET A 1 -1.13 11.45 -23.02
C MET A 1 0.20 10.75 -23.27
N THR A 2 1.25 11.50 -23.60
CA THR A 2 2.54 10.98 -24.06
C THR A 2 3.32 10.30 -22.93
N PHE A 3 4.02 9.20 -23.26
CA PHE A 3 4.88 8.41 -22.37
C PHE A 3 5.85 9.28 -21.54
N GLU A 4 6.34 10.35 -22.15
CA GLU A 4 7.25 11.34 -21.56
C GLU A 4 6.69 11.97 -20.28
N PHE A 5 5.39 12.27 -20.22
CA PHE A 5 4.76 12.87 -19.05
C PHE A 5 4.76 11.92 -17.85
N TRP A 6 4.53 10.63 -18.10
CA TRP A 6 4.56 9.60 -17.06
C TRP A 6 5.98 9.32 -16.56
N CYS A 7 6.96 9.29 -17.47
CA CYS A 7 8.37 9.20 -17.09
C CYS A 7 8.81 10.41 -16.26
N ALA A 8 8.39 11.62 -16.63
CA ALA A 8 8.70 12.83 -15.87
C ALA A 8 8.09 12.79 -14.46
N ILE A 9 6.82 12.35 -14.32
CA ILE A 9 6.19 12.18 -13.01
C ILE A 9 6.90 11.13 -12.17
N ALA A 10 7.14 9.94 -12.73
CA ALA A 10 7.81 8.85 -12.00
C ALA A 10 9.22 9.26 -11.58
N GLY A 11 9.97 9.90 -12.49
CA GLY A 11 11.30 10.43 -12.21
C GLY A 11 11.29 11.50 -11.12
N LEU A 12 10.38 12.48 -11.19
CA LEU A 12 10.24 13.52 -10.17
C LEU A 12 9.89 12.92 -8.80
N LEU A 13 9.00 11.92 -8.79
CA LEU A 13 8.55 11.25 -7.58
C LEU A 13 9.68 10.44 -6.94
N PHE A 14 10.41 9.64 -7.71
CA PHE A 14 11.57 8.88 -7.22
C PHE A 14 12.70 9.80 -6.78
N LEU A 15 12.97 10.87 -7.53
CA LEU A 15 13.98 11.87 -7.16
C LEU A 15 13.59 12.59 -5.87
N GLY A 16 12.33 12.99 -5.72
CA GLY A 16 11.80 13.56 -4.49
C GLY A 16 12.00 12.60 -3.32
N MET A 17 11.57 11.34 -3.46
CA MET A 17 11.73 10.31 -2.44
C MET A 17 13.20 10.04 -2.07
N ALA A 18 14.13 10.17 -3.01
CA ALA A 18 15.56 10.00 -2.76
C ALA A 18 16.18 11.22 -2.04
N LEU A 19 15.67 12.43 -2.26
CA LEU A 19 16.20 13.68 -1.71
C LEU A 19 15.58 14.07 -0.36
N ILE A 20 14.34 13.66 -0.10
CA ILE A 20 13.58 13.99 1.10
C ILE A 20 14.03 13.26 2.42
N PRO A 21 14.70 12.09 2.44
CA PRO A 21 14.78 11.28 3.66
C PRO A 21 15.59 11.95 4.79
N ASN A 22 16.46 12.94 4.49
CA ASN A 22 17.26 13.62 5.51
C ASN A 22 16.52 14.75 6.27
N ARG A 23 15.26 15.06 5.92
CA ARG A 23 14.46 16.14 6.56
C ARG A 23 13.12 15.67 7.14
N LEU A 24 12.77 14.40 6.96
CA LEU A 24 11.52 13.80 7.43
C LEU A 24 11.56 13.32 8.88
N ASP A 25 12.72 13.16 9.51
CA ASP A 25 12.82 12.65 10.89
C ASP A 25 12.05 13.50 11.93
N LYS A 26 11.67 14.73 11.59
CA LYS A 26 10.90 15.63 12.46
C LYS A 26 9.40 15.70 12.15
N TRP A 27 8.95 15.11 11.03
CA TRP A 27 7.56 15.18 10.59
C TRP A 27 6.99 13.75 10.49
N PRO A 28 5.75 13.50 10.94
CA PRO A 28 5.10 12.19 10.88
C PRO A 28 4.68 11.77 9.44
N LEU A 29 5.44 12.20 8.43
CA LEU A 29 5.19 11.95 7.02
C LEU A 29 5.88 10.65 6.60
N THR A 30 5.07 9.60 6.44
CA THR A 30 5.55 8.34 5.87
C THR A 30 5.61 8.44 4.34
N THR A 31 6.48 7.63 3.75
CA THR A 31 6.59 7.46 2.29
C THR A 31 5.21 7.14 1.66
N ALA A 32 4.38 6.36 2.36
CA ALA A 32 3.02 6.02 1.92
C ALA A 32 2.10 7.26 1.81
N ILE A 33 2.16 8.20 2.76
CA ILE A 33 1.34 9.42 2.72
C ILE A 33 1.74 10.30 1.54
N ILE A 34 3.03 10.42 1.24
CA ILE A 34 3.52 11.20 0.10
C ILE A 34 3.03 10.57 -1.22
N TYR A 35 3.18 9.25 -1.38
CA TYR A 35 2.67 8.55 -2.56
C TYR A 35 1.15 8.72 -2.73
N LEU A 36 0.39 8.60 -1.64
CA LEU A 36 -1.06 8.81 -1.64
C LEU A 36 -1.43 10.25 -2.01
N GLY A 37 -0.72 11.24 -1.47
CA GLY A 37 -0.93 12.66 -1.77
C GLY A 37 -0.67 12.98 -3.24
N VAL A 38 0.40 12.43 -3.82
CA VAL A 38 0.67 12.58 -5.26
C VAL A 38 -0.42 11.91 -6.10
N GLY A 39 -0.90 10.72 -5.70
CA GLY A 39 -2.04 10.06 -6.34
C GLY A 39 -3.32 10.90 -6.31
N LEU A 40 -3.65 11.51 -5.17
CA LEU A 40 -4.79 12.43 -5.01
C LEU A 40 -4.65 13.67 -5.90
N LEU A 41 -3.47 14.28 -5.95
CA LEU A 41 -3.18 15.46 -6.77
C LEU A 41 -3.30 15.16 -8.28
N LEU A 42 -2.82 14.00 -8.72
CA LEU A 42 -2.90 13.61 -10.13
C LEU A 42 -4.29 13.09 -10.53
N GLY A 43 -5.04 12.58 -9.55
CA GLY A 43 -6.35 11.98 -9.70
C GLY A 43 -7.45 12.94 -10.19
N PRO A 44 -8.68 12.40 -10.39
CA PRO A 44 -9.84 13.15 -10.88
C PRO A 44 -10.22 14.34 -9.99
N MET A 45 -9.85 14.31 -8.71
CA MET A 45 -10.24 15.32 -7.74
C MET A 45 -9.50 16.65 -7.89
N VAL A 46 -8.27 16.64 -8.42
CA VAL A 46 -7.44 17.85 -8.54
C VAL A 46 -7.08 18.13 -9.99
N TRP A 47 -6.28 17.27 -10.63
CA TRP A 47 -5.82 17.54 -12.00
C TRP A 47 -6.63 16.83 -13.08
N ASN A 48 -7.42 15.81 -12.74
CA ASN A 48 -8.22 15.01 -13.68
C ASN A 48 -7.45 14.45 -14.88
N LYS A 49 -6.13 14.30 -14.72
CA LYS A 49 -5.24 13.69 -15.71
C LYS A 49 -5.14 12.17 -15.52
N LEU A 50 -5.30 11.68 -14.28
CA LEU A 50 -5.39 10.26 -13.96
C LEU A 50 -6.87 9.83 -13.94
N ARG A 51 -7.44 9.50 -15.10
CA ARG A 51 -8.75 8.81 -15.16
C ARG A 51 -8.55 7.30 -15.14
N PHE A 52 -8.01 6.79 -14.02
CA PHE A 52 -8.05 5.37 -13.74
C PHE A 52 -9.37 5.05 -13.06
N SER A 53 -10.27 4.38 -13.78
CA SER A 53 -11.45 3.76 -13.17
C SER A 53 -11.07 2.35 -12.74
N PRO A 54 -11.00 2.05 -11.42
CA PRO A 54 -10.69 0.70 -10.93
C PRO A 54 -11.70 -0.34 -11.44
N LEU A 55 -12.92 0.11 -11.75
CA LEU A 55 -14.01 -0.72 -12.25
C LEU A 55 -13.85 -1.08 -13.74
N GLN A 56 -13.08 -0.31 -14.51
CA GLN A 56 -12.87 -0.56 -15.95
C GLN A 56 -11.48 -1.11 -16.27
N HIS A 57 -10.48 -0.78 -15.45
CA HIS A 57 -9.08 -1.20 -15.63
C HIS A 57 -8.58 -2.02 -14.42
N GLY A 58 -9.50 -2.74 -13.76
CA GLY A 58 -9.20 -3.52 -12.55
C GLY A 58 -8.12 -4.58 -12.77
N GLU A 59 -8.11 -5.22 -13.94
CA GLU A 59 -7.16 -6.29 -14.27
C GLU A 59 -5.69 -5.83 -14.23
N LEU A 60 -5.38 -4.64 -14.74
CA LEU A 60 -4.01 -4.10 -14.66
C LEU A 60 -3.62 -3.78 -13.22
N LEU A 61 -4.55 -3.23 -12.44
CA LEU A 61 -4.32 -2.89 -11.03
C LEU A 61 -4.13 -4.15 -10.17
N GLU A 62 -4.91 -5.19 -10.47
CA GLU A 62 -4.81 -6.52 -9.86
C GLU A 62 -3.45 -7.14 -10.11
N HIS A 63 -3.01 -7.28 -11.37
CA HIS A 63 -1.69 -7.83 -11.68
C HIS A 63 -0.54 -7.01 -11.06
N LEU A 64 -0.63 -5.68 -11.06
CA LEU A 64 0.38 -4.83 -10.41
C LEU A 64 0.40 -5.03 -8.89
N ALA A 65 -0.78 -5.14 -8.26
CA ALA A 65 -0.89 -5.39 -6.83
C ALA A 65 -0.38 -6.79 -6.47
N GLU A 66 -0.69 -7.82 -7.26
CA GLU A 66 -0.17 -9.18 -7.10
C GLU A 66 1.35 -9.20 -7.13
N VAL A 67 1.94 -8.61 -8.18
CA VAL A 67 3.41 -8.54 -8.32
C VAL A 67 4.02 -7.77 -7.14
N ALA A 68 3.42 -6.63 -6.75
CA ALA A 68 3.90 -5.85 -5.61
C ALA A 68 3.83 -6.64 -4.29
N VAL A 69 2.75 -7.38 -4.04
CA VAL A 69 2.58 -8.22 -2.85
C VAL A 69 3.57 -9.38 -2.85
N ILE A 70 3.79 -10.04 -3.99
CA ILE A 70 4.77 -11.13 -4.11
C ILE A 70 6.18 -10.62 -3.79
N ILE A 71 6.60 -9.50 -4.38
CA ILE A 71 7.91 -8.89 -4.11
C ILE A 71 8.04 -8.50 -2.63
N SER A 72 7.00 -7.90 -2.06
CA SER A 72 6.97 -7.49 -0.65
C SER A 72 7.09 -8.69 0.31
N LEU A 73 6.29 -9.74 0.08
CA LEU A 73 6.32 -10.97 0.87
C LEU A 73 7.65 -11.72 0.72
N PHE A 74 8.21 -11.77 -0.49
CA PHE A 74 9.53 -12.37 -0.71
C PHE A 74 10.62 -11.61 0.05
N SER A 75 10.65 -10.27 -0.05
CA SER A 75 11.62 -9.44 0.67
C SER A 75 11.46 -9.57 2.19
N ALA A 76 10.23 -9.61 2.70
CA ALA A 76 9.96 -9.88 4.10
C ALA A 76 10.40 -11.29 4.51
N GLY A 77 10.16 -12.29 3.66
CA GLY A 77 10.58 -13.68 3.85
C GLY A 77 12.10 -13.82 3.99
N LEU A 78 12.88 -13.14 3.16
CA LEU A 78 14.35 -13.13 3.25
C LEU A 78 14.87 -12.51 4.56
N LYS A 79 14.09 -11.63 5.20
CA LYS A 79 14.44 -11.01 6.49
C LYS A 79 14.10 -11.89 7.69
N LEU A 80 13.30 -12.95 7.51
CA LEU A 80 12.97 -13.90 8.57
C LEU A 80 14.17 -14.82 8.81
N ARG A 81 14.80 -14.67 9.99
CA ARG A 81 15.99 -15.44 10.39
C ARG A 81 15.66 -16.68 11.22
N LEU A 82 14.39 -16.90 11.55
CA LEU A 82 13.96 -17.99 12.43
C LEU A 82 13.68 -19.25 11.62
N PRO A 83 14.23 -20.41 12.00
CA PRO A 83 13.90 -21.67 11.35
C PRO A 83 12.41 -21.97 11.54
N LEU A 84 11.75 -22.49 10.51
CA LEU A 84 10.30 -22.75 10.50
C LEU A 84 9.85 -23.76 11.59
N SER A 85 10.78 -24.56 12.11
CA SER A 85 10.53 -25.55 13.17
C SER A 85 10.55 -24.94 14.60
N ASP A 86 10.93 -23.66 14.76
CA ASP A 86 11.01 -23.04 16.08
C ASP A 86 9.60 -22.76 16.64
N ARG A 87 9.33 -23.27 17.85
CA ARG A 87 8.07 -23.08 18.59
C ARG A 87 7.75 -21.60 18.86
N ARG A 88 8.76 -20.71 18.75
CA ARG A 88 8.58 -19.25 18.78
C ARG A 88 7.66 -18.73 17.68
N TRP A 89 7.47 -19.46 16.57
CA TRP A 89 6.53 -19.08 15.50
C TRP A 89 5.06 -19.05 15.94
N LEU A 90 4.70 -19.83 16.96
CA LEU A 90 3.31 -19.91 17.43
C LEU A 90 2.80 -18.57 17.95
N VAL A 91 3.65 -17.79 18.62
CA VAL A 91 3.25 -16.49 19.19
C VAL A 91 2.91 -15.47 18.10
N PRO A 92 3.80 -15.11 17.15
CA PRO A 92 3.49 -14.18 16.07
C PRO A 92 2.42 -14.74 15.12
N LEU A 93 2.37 -16.05 14.86
CA LEU A 93 1.31 -16.63 14.03
C LEU A 93 -0.06 -16.49 14.69
N ARG A 94 -0.17 -16.82 15.98
CA ARG A 94 -1.42 -16.66 16.74
C ARG A 94 -1.80 -15.19 16.86
N LEU A 95 -0.82 -14.32 17.13
CA LEU A 95 -1.08 -12.88 17.25
C LEU A 95 -1.55 -12.31 15.91
N ALA A 96 -0.87 -12.63 14.80
CA ALA A 96 -1.27 -12.19 13.47
C ALA A 96 -2.65 -12.70 13.10
N PHE A 97 -2.90 -14.02 13.23
CA PHE A 97 -4.16 -14.61 12.80
C PHE A 97 -5.35 -14.15 13.66
N ILE A 98 -5.21 -14.21 14.99
CA ILE A 98 -6.30 -13.79 15.89
C ILE A 98 -6.52 -12.27 15.79
N SER A 99 -5.46 -11.47 15.81
CA SER A 99 -5.59 -10.00 15.72
C SER A 99 -6.19 -9.59 14.38
N MET A 100 -5.74 -10.16 13.27
CA MET A 100 -6.29 -9.88 11.95
C MET A 100 -7.77 -10.31 11.86
N ALA A 101 -8.12 -11.51 12.34
CA ALA A 101 -9.50 -11.97 12.33
C ALA A 101 -10.43 -11.07 13.17
N VAL A 102 -9.98 -10.68 14.37
CA VAL A 102 -10.74 -9.78 15.26
C VAL A 102 -10.89 -8.40 14.62
N THR A 103 -9.81 -7.81 14.11
CA THR A 103 -9.86 -6.48 13.49
C THR A 103 -10.73 -6.46 12.23
N VAL A 104 -10.59 -7.44 11.35
CA VAL A 104 -11.46 -7.59 10.18
C VAL A 104 -12.92 -7.75 10.62
N GLY A 105 -13.21 -8.61 11.59
CA GLY A 105 -14.57 -8.80 12.12
C GLY A 105 -15.17 -7.51 12.69
N LEU A 106 -14.41 -6.75 13.48
CA LEU A 106 -14.85 -5.48 14.03
C LEU A 106 -15.10 -4.43 12.94
N VAL A 107 -14.19 -4.31 11.96
CA VAL A 107 -14.36 -3.39 10.83
C VAL A 107 -15.60 -3.77 10.01
N THR A 108 -15.82 -5.06 9.74
CA THR A 108 -17.02 -5.54 9.06
C THR A 108 -18.28 -5.23 9.86
N LEU A 109 -18.28 -5.46 11.19
CA LEU A 109 -19.41 -5.12 12.05
C LEU A 109 -19.74 -3.63 11.98
N VAL A 110 -18.73 -2.76 12.07
CA VAL A 110 -18.94 -1.31 11.93
C VAL A 110 -19.45 -0.98 10.52
N GLY A 111 -18.89 -1.60 9.47
CA GLY A 111 -19.33 -1.41 8.09
C GLY A 111 -20.81 -1.77 7.88
N VAL A 112 -21.24 -2.92 8.36
CA VAL A 112 -22.61 -3.41 8.14
C VAL A 112 -23.60 -2.71 9.07
N TYR A 113 -23.31 -2.58 10.37
CA TYR A 113 -24.27 -2.04 11.33
C TYR A 113 -24.30 -0.50 11.37
N LEU A 114 -23.17 0.18 11.23
CA LEU A 114 -23.10 1.64 11.30
C LEU A 114 -23.24 2.28 9.91
N LEU A 115 -22.53 1.77 8.91
CA LEU A 115 -22.50 2.32 7.54
C LEU A 115 -23.54 1.68 6.61
N LYS A 116 -24.27 0.64 7.05
CA LYS A 116 -25.28 -0.10 6.26
C LYS A 116 -24.74 -0.60 4.92
N LEU A 117 -23.47 -0.98 4.90
CA LEU A 117 -22.85 -1.65 3.75
C LEU A 117 -23.40 -3.09 3.66
N PRO A 118 -23.50 -3.66 2.45
CA PRO A 118 -23.96 -5.03 2.25
C PRO A 118 -23.02 -6.06 2.89
#